data_AF-A0A139DJ71-F1
#
_entry.id   AF-A0A139DJ71-F1
#
_cell.length_a   1.000
_cell.length_b   1.000
_cell.length_c   1.000
_cell.angle_alpha   90.00
_cell.angle_beta   90.00
_cell.angle_gamma   90.00
#
_symmetry.space_group_name_H-M   'P 1'
#
loop_
_entity.id
_entity.type
_entity.pdbx_description
1 polymer ?
#
loop_
_entity_poly.entity_id
_entity_poly.type
_entity_poly.pdbx_seq_one_letter_code
_entity_poly.pdbx_strand_id
1 'polypeptide(L)'
;ALADGRDEFLANGNEWRTQPLWGIGLAQVVNPQAGFLHDGRARTLEEAILWHGGEAQPAADRYRQMSAEDRQALIDFLNSL
;
A
#
# COMPACT_ATOMS: atom_id res chain seq x y z
N ALA A 1 2.56 -10.50 -8.37
CA ALA A 1 2.94 -10.95 -9.71
C ALA A 1 4.45 -10.80 -9.91
N LEU A 2 5.17 -11.85 -9.51
CA LEU A 2 6.06 -12.46 -10.49
C LEU A 2 5.13 -12.91 -11.62
N ALA A 3 5.17 -12.17 -12.74
CA ALA A 3 4.18 -12.26 -13.81
C ALA A 3 4.48 -13.41 -14.79
N ASP A 4 5.11 -14.48 -14.33
CA ASP A 4 5.60 -15.59 -15.17
C ASP A 4 4.77 -16.87 -15.06
N GLY A 5 3.64 -16.85 -14.32
CA GLY A 5 2.66 -17.93 -14.32
C GLY A 5 3.13 -19.22 -13.64
N ARG A 6 4.07 -19.12 -12.69
CA ARG A 6 4.51 -20.23 -11.86
C ARG A 6 3.95 -20.09 -10.44
N ASP A 7 3.26 -21.14 -9.99
CA ASP A 7 2.84 -21.25 -8.59
C ASP A 7 4.09 -21.52 -7.73
N GLU A 8 4.49 -20.54 -6.91
CA GLU A 8 5.47 -20.78 -5.84
C GLU A 8 4.70 -21.26 -4.60
N PHE A 9 4.65 -22.59 -4.45
CA PHE A 9 4.07 -23.31 -3.31
C PHE A 9 2.56 -23.11 -3.13
N LEU A 10 2.13 -22.10 -2.35
CA LEU A 10 0.72 -21.80 -2.05
C LEU A 10 0.28 -20.47 -2.67
N ALA A 11 1.22 -19.68 -3.18
CA ALA A 11 0.93 -18.36 -3.71
C ALA A 11 0.48 -18.45 -5.17
N ASN A 12 -0.79 -18.13 -5.40
CA ASN A 12 -1.30 -17.95 -6.77
C ASN A 12 -0.84 -16.58 -7.33
N GLY A 13 -1.01 -16.37 -8.65
CA GLY A 13 -0.55 -15.15 -9.34
C GLY A 13 -1.12 -13.80 -8.82
N ASN A 14 -2.12 -13.83 -7.93
CA ASN A 14 -2.71 -12.64 -7.30
C ASN A 14 -2.10 -12.32 -5.92
N GLU A 15 -1.20 -13.16 -5.42
CA GLU A 15 -0.52 -12.93 -4.15
C GLU A 15 0.75 -12.11 -4.36
N TRP A 16 0.94 -11.14 -3.48
CA TRP A 16 2.08 -10.26 -3.48
C TRP A 16 2.62 -10.18 -2.08
N ARG A 17 3.94 -10.31 -1.94
CA ARG A 17 4.59 -10.08 -0.66
C ARG A 17 4.37 -8.63 -0.23
N THR A 18 3.87 -8.44 0.99
CA THR A 18 3.84 -7.14 1.66
C THR A 18 5.23 -6.53 1.66
N GLN A 19 5.37 -5.37 1.02
CA GLN A 19 6.65 -4.65 0.99
C GLN A 19 6.88 -3.94 2.33
N PRO A 20 8.15 -3.78 2.76
CA PRO A 20 8.44 -2.95 3.92
C PRO A 20 8.00 -1.50 3.68
N LEU A 21 7.56 -0.82 4.74
CA LEU A 21 7.15 0.58 4.68
C LEU A 21 8.31 1.57 4.87
N TRP A 22 9.53 1.08 5.14
CA TRP A 22 10.69 1.96 5.31
C TRP A 22 11.01 2.72 4.02
N GLY A 23 11.12 4.05 4.11
CA GLY A 23 11.32 4.94 2.98
C GLY A 23 10.06 5.21 2.15
N ILE A 24 8.87 4.77 2.58
CA ILE A 24 7.64 4.97 1.80
C ILE A 24 7.28 6.44 1.65
N GLY A 25 7.58 7.29 2.65
CA GLY A 25 7.39 8.73 2.58
C GLY A 25 8.33 9.41 1.59
N LEU A 26 9.45 8.77 1.24
CA LEU A 26 10.44 9.29 0.30
C LEU A 26 10.17 8.88 -1.16
N ALA A 27 9.21 7.98 -1.42
CA ALA A 27 8.98 7.41 -2.75
C ALA A 27 8.80 8.50 -3.83
N GLN A 28 7.98 9.50 -3.56
CA GLN A 28 7.71 10.60 -4.49
C GLN A 28 8.77 11.71 -4.47
N VAL A 29 9.57 11.80 -3.40
CA VAL A 29 10.77 12.67 -3.36
C VAL A 29 11.84 12.15 -4.31
N VAL A 30 12.02 10.83 -4.35
CA VAL A 30 13.00 10.15 -5.23
C VAL A 30 12.49 10.09 -6.67
N ASN A 31 11.20 9.79 -6.87
CA ASN A 31 10.57 9.76 -8.18
C ASN A 31 9.19 10.43 -8.13
N PRO A 32 9.03 11.66 -8.66
CA PRO A 32 7.75 12.36 -8.67
C PRO A 32 6.61 11.63 -9.37
N GLN A 33 6.91 10.63 -10.21
CA GLN A 33 5.91 9.80 -10.90
C GLN A 33 5.64 8.47 -10.16
N ALA A 34 6.21 8.25 -8.98
CA ALA A 34 6.00 7.04 -8.21
C ALA A 34 4.52 6.90 -7.78
N GLY A 35 3.94 5.75 -8.11
CA GLY A 35 2.68 5.29 -7.58
C GLY A 35 2.88 4.19 -6.53
N PHE A 36 1.83 3.95 -5.76
CA PHE A 36 1.70 2.93 -4.74
C PHE A 36 0.81 1.78 -5.23
N LEU A 37 0.78 0.69 -4.46
CA LEU A 37 0.28 -0.63 -4.88
C LEU A 37 1.16 -1.28 -5.96
N HIS A 38 0.96 -2.57 -6.19
CA HIS A 38 1.81 -3.37 -7.07
C HIS A 38 1.73 -2.98 -8.55
N ASP A 39 0.62 -2.38 -8.96
CA ASP A 39 0.39 -1.87 -10.31
C ASP A 39 0.66 -0.34 -10.41
N GLY A 40 1.07 0.29 -9.32
CA GLY A 40 1.36 1.73 -9.26
C GLY A 40 0.13 2.63 -9.41
N ARG A 41 -1.09 2.10 -9.32
CA ARG A 41 -2.30 2.89 -9.64
C ARG A 41 -2.63 3.95 -8.59
N ALA A 42 -2.24 3.75 -7.33
CA ALA A 42 -2.50 4.71 -6.26
C ALA A 42 -1.47 5.84 -6.28
N ARG A 43 -1.93 7.09 -6.28
CA ARG A 43 -1.07 8.28 -6.31
C ARG A 43 -0.81 8.84 -4.92
N THR A 44 -1.57 8.39 -3.93
CA THR A 44 -1.37 8.78 -2.53
C THR A 44 -1.36 7.55 -1.62
N LEU A 45 -0.77 7.71 -0.43
CA LEU A 45 -0.82 6.69 0.62
C LEU A 45 -2.25 6.40 1.06
N GLU A 46 -3.13 7.41 1.08
CA GLU A 46 -4.55 7.23 1.39
C GLU A 46 -5.26 6.38 0.31
N GLU A 47 -5.04 6.67 -0.98
CA GLU A 47 -5.55 5.84 -2.08
C GLU A 47 -5.02 4.40 -1.95
N ALA A 48 -3.73 4.22 -1.62
CA ALA A 48 -3.14 2.90 -1.42
C ALA A 48 -3.80 2.13 -0.28
N ILE A 49 -4.03 2.77 0.88
CA ILE A 49 -4.72 2.16 2.03
C ILE A 49 -6.16 1.79 1.66
N LEU A 50 -6.91 2.71 1.03
CA LEU A 50 -8.32 2.52 0.73
C LEU A 50 -8.58 1.52 -0.40
N TRP A 51 -7.64 1.35 -1.33
CA TRP A 51 -7.77 0.45 -2.47
C TRP A 51 -7.10 -0.91 -2.25
N HIS A 52 -6.47 -1.13 -1.10
CA HIS A 52 -5.92 -2.43 -0.75
C HIS A 52 -7.04 -3.39 -0.30
N GLY A 53 -7.02 -4.60 -0.84
CA GLY A 53 -7.97 -5.66 -0.52
C GLY A 53 -7.24 -6.95 -0.11
N GLY A 54 -7.93 -8.08 -0.20
CA GLY A 54 -7.37 -9.37 0.24
C GLY A 54 -7.05 -9.34 1.73
N GLU A 55 -5.84 -9.74 2.11
CA GLU A 55 -5.40 -9.74 3.52
C GLU A 55 -5.38 -8.35 4.16
N ALA A 56 -5.26 -7.27 3.36
CA ALA A 56 -5.25 -5.90 3.85
C ALA A 56 -6.65 -5.32 4.10
N GLN A 57 -7.73 -6.02 3.71
CA GLN A 57 -9.10 -5.52 3.84
C GLN A 57 -9.45 -5.07 5.27
N PRO A 58 -9.10 -5.81 6.36
CA PRO A 58 -9.38 -5.37 7.73
C PRO A 58 -8.62 -4.10 8.13
N ALA A 59 -7.46 -3.82 7.53
CA ALA A 59 -6.74 -2.58 7.76
C ALA A 59 -7.42 -1.41 7.03
N ALA A 60 -7.83 -1.61 5.77
CA ALA A 60 -8.58 -0.62 4.99
C ALA A 60 -9.91 -0.27 5.67
N ASP A 61 -10.65 -1.26 6.17
CA ASP A 61 -11.93 -1.05 6.89
C ASP A 61 -11.74 -0.26 8.19
N ARG A 62 -10.67 -0.56 8.96
CA ARG A 62 -10.34 0.22 10.16
C ARG A 62 -10.01 1.67 9.82
N TYR A 63 -9.24 1.89 8.75
CA TYR A 63 -8.94 3.24 8.28
C TYR A 63 -10.21 4.01 7.88
N ARG A 64 -11.17 3.37 7.20
CA ARG A 64 -12.48 3.97 6.86
C ARG A 64 -13.30 4.36 8.09
N GLN A 65 -13.03 3.77 9.26
CA GLN A 65 -13.75 4.07 10.50
C GLN A 65 -13.02 5.09 11.40
N MET A 66 -11.76 5.42 11.10
CA MET A 66 -10.99 6.44 11.82
C MET A 66 -11.58 7.84 11.64
N SER A 67 -11.37 8.70 12.64
CA SER A 67 -11.65 10.13 12.51
C SER A 67 -10.72 10.77 11.47
N ALA A 68 -11.05 11.98 11.04
CA ALA A 68 -10.19 12.73 10.12
C ALA A 68 -8.81 13.02 10.75
N GLU A 69 -8.76 13.31 12.07
CA GLU A 69 -7.51 13.55 12.78
C GLU A 69 -6.63 12.30 12.81
N ASP A 70 -7.19 11.14 13.13
CA ASP A 70 -6.44 9.88 13.21
C ASP A 70 -5.92 9.44 11.83
N ARG A 71 -6.72 9.66 10.77
CA ARG A 71 -6.27 9.40 9.40
C ARG A 71 -5.09 10.29 9.04
N GLN A 72 -5.16 11.58 9.35
CA GLN A 72 -4.07 12.51 9.06
C GLN A 72 -2.81 12.11 9.84
N ALA A 73 -2.94 11.80 11.14
CA ALA A 73 -1.82 11.36 11.95
C ALA A 73 -1.14 10.10 11.41
N LEU A 74 -1.92 9.13 10.90
CA LEU A 74 -1.36 7.95 10.24
C LEU A 74 -0.62 8.29 8.95
N ILE A 75 -1.18 9.17 8.12
CA ILE A 75 -0.55 9.60 6.87
C ILE A 75 0.76 10.35 7.18
N ASP A 76 0.77 11.23 8.17
CA ASP A 76 1.97 11.96 8.61
C ASP A 76 3.05 11.00 9.13
N PHE A 77 2.65 9.99 9.90
CA PHE A 77 3.56 8.94 10.34
C PHE A 77 4.17 8.19 9.14
N LEU A 78 3.37 7.75 8.17
CA LEU A 78 3.87 7.07 6.98
C LEU A 78 4.78 7.96 6.12
N ASN A 79 4.51 9.26 6.03
CA ASN A 79 5.36 10.23 5.35
C ASN A 79 6.70 10.45 6.08
N SER A 80 6.79 10.12 7.37
CA SER A 80 8.02 10.22 8.17
C SER A 80 8.96 9.01 8.05
N LEU A 81 8.51 7.93 7.38
CA LEU A 81 9.27 6.68 7.15
C LEU A 81 10.12 6.74 5.88
#